data_AF-A0A314XRF1-F1
#
_entry.id   AF-A0A314XRF1-F1
#
_cell.length_a   1.000
_cell.length_b   1.000
_cell.length_c   1.000
_cell.angle_alpha   90.00
_cell.angle_beta   90.00
_cell.angle_gamma   90.00
#
_symmetry.space_group_name_H-M   'P 1'
#
loop_
_entity.id
_entity.type
_entity.pdbx_description
1 polymer ?
#
loop_
_entity_poly.entity_id
_entity_poly.type
_entity_poly.pdbx_seq_one_letter_code
_entity_poly.pdbx_strand_id
1 'polypeptide(L)'
;MASFLSGDSSNYGLSDAGSYKHTQDKLDEGACWYFSRKEIEENSPSKIDGIDLKKEAYLRKSYCTFLQDLGMRLKVPQVTIATAIIFCHRFFLCQSHAKNDRRTIATVCMFLAGKVEETPRPLKDVILVSYEIINKKILQQFIESSKR
;
A
#
# COMPACT_ATOMS: atom_id res chain seq x y z
N MET A 1 15.09 -53.73 19.53
CA MET A 1 14.27 -54.33 18.46
C MET A 1 13.26 -53.25 18.07
N ALA A 2 13.55 -52.43 17.05
CA ALA A 2 13.03 -52.56 15.67
C ALA A 2 11.49 -52.64 15.69
N SER A 3 10.75 -51.70 15.08
CA SER A 3 10.76 -51.46 13.63
C SER A 3 10.23 -50.07 13.23
N PHE A 4 10.78 -49.58 12.12
CA PHE A 4 10.29 -48.49 11.25
C PHE A 4 9.07 -48.90 10.41
N LEU A 5 8.39 -47.88 9.81
CA LEU A 5 7.74 -47.77 8.48
C LEU A 5 6.51 -46.83 8.59
N SER A 6 6.06 -46.00 7.64
CA SER A 6 6.57 -45.25 6.47
C SER A 6 5.32 -44.59 5.83
N GLY A 7 5.43 -43.36 5.31
CA GLY A 7 4.55 -42.76 4.27
C GLY A 7 3.08 -42.45 4.66
N ASP A 8 2.37 -41.46 4.12
CA ASP A 8 2.60 -40.69 2.91
C ASP A 8 1.83 -39.34 2.89
N SER A 9 2.38 -38.48 2.03
CA SER A 9 1.97 -37.16 1.57
C SER A 9 0.49 -37.00 1.22
N SER A 10 -0.11 -35.88 1.63
CA SER A 10 -1.33 -35.36 0.98
C SER A 10 -0.94 -34.29 -0.04
N ASN A 11 -0.98 -34.70 -1.31
CA ASN A 11 -1.05 -33.83 -2.47
C ASN A 11 -2.37 -33.06 -2.44
N TYR A 12 -2.33 -31.74 -2.59
CA TYR A 12 -3.50 -30.97 -3.02
C TYR A 12 -3.15 -30.33 -4.36
N GLY A 13 -3.93 -30.75 -5.36
CA GLY A 13 -3.67 -30.52 -6.77
C GLY A 13 -3.83 -29.07 -7.20
N LEU A 14 -3.02 -28.75 -8.21
CA LEU A 14 -3.20 -27.65 -9.13
C LEU A 14 -4.52 -27.84 -9.89
N SER A 15 -5.38 -26.83 -9.92
CA SER A 15 -6.38 -26.71 -10.98
C SER A 15 -6.36 -25.28 -11.53
N ASP A 16 -6.11 -25.25 -12.84
CA ASP A 16 -6.14 -24.12 -13.74
C ASP A 16 -7.59 -23.65 -13.92
N ALA A 17 -7.85 -22.36 -13.72
CA ALA A 17 -9.10 -21.72 -14.10
C ALA A 17 -8.89 -20.22 -14.27
N GLY A 18 -8.45 -19.81 -15.45
CA GLY A 18 -8.68 -18.45 -15.92
C GLY A 18 -10.18 -18.18 -16.06
N SER A 19 -10.68 -17.18 -15.34
CA SER A 19 -11.83 -16.37 -15.75
C SER A 19 -11.93 -15.11 -14.89
N TYR A 20 -11.56 -13.98 -15.49
CA TYR A 20 -11.84 -12.66 -14.97
C TYR A 20 -13.34 -12.38 -15.02
N LYS A 21 -13.96 -12.11 -13.86
CA LYS A 21 -15.16 -11.27 -13.74
C LYS A 21 -15.02 -10.36 -12.54
N HIS A 22 -14.80 -9.08 -12.80
CA HIS A 22 -15.00 -8.00 -11.84
C HIS A 22 -16.51 -7.79 -11.67
N THR A 23 -17.00 -7.79 -10.42
CA THR A 23 -18.03 -6.90 -9.84
C THR A 23 -18.56 -7.57 -8.57
N GLN A 24 -18.13 -7.04 -7.42
CA GLN A 24 -18.91 -6.92 -6.18
C GLN A 24 -19.93 -8.02 -5.87
N ASP A 25 -19.47 -9.12 -5.25
CA ASP A 25 -20.27 -9.82 -4.24
C ASP A 25 -19.37 -10.73 -3.38
N LYS A 26 -19.75 -10.93 -2.11
CA LYS A 26 -19.05 -11.63 -1.01
C LYS A 26 -18.16 -10.78 -0.11
N LEU A 27 -18.81 -9.91 0.66
CA LEU A 27 -18.45 -9.68 2.05
C LEU A 27 -18.89 -10.91 2.87
N ASP A 28 -18.07 -11.96 2.96
CA ASP A 28 -18.02 -12.90 4.10
C ASP A 28 -17.16 -14.13 3.75
N GLU A 29 -15.87 -13.99 4.05
CA GLU A 29 -14.90 -15.00 4.47
C GLU A 29 -13.60 -14.20 4.62
N GLY A 30 -13.03 -14.16 5.83
CA GLY A 30 -12.02 -13.18 6.25
C GLY A 30 -11.09 -12.75 5.12
N ALA A 31 -11.26 -11.50 4.65
CA ALA A 31 -10.62 -11.02 3.43
C ALA A 31 -9.12 -11.35 3.46
N CYS A 32 -8.68 -12.24 2.58
CA CYS A 32 -7.28 -12.62 2.51
C CYS A 32 -6.52 -11.48 1.83
N TRP A 33 -5.82 -10.67 2.63
CA TRP A 33 -4.99 -9.56 2.13
C TRP A 33 -3.55 -10.01 1.80
N TYR A 34 -3.36 -11.31 1.57
CA TYR A 34 -2.11 -11.92 1.19
C TYR A 34 -2.20 -12.35 -0.26
N PHE A 35 -1.22 -11.92 -1.05
CA PHE A 35 -1.15 -12.19 -2.48
C PHE A 35 0.20 -12.81 -2.80
N SER A 36 0.22 -13.69 -3.80
CA SER A 36 1.46 -14.22 -4.33
C SER A 36 2.26 -13.14 -5.04
N ARG A 37 3.58 -13.32 -5.16
CA ARG A 37 4.43 -12.40 -5.91
C ARG A 37 3.95 -12.25 -7.36
N LYS A 38 3.57 -13.35 -8.01
CA LYS A 38 3.10 -13.35 -9.41
C LYS A 38 1.84 -12.51 -9.56
N GLU A 39 0.87 -12.64 -8.66
CA GLU A 39 -0.36 -11.81 -8.71
C GLU A 39 -0.06 -10.33 -8.55
N ILE A 40 0.84 -9.97 -7.63
CA ILE A 40 1.25 -8.57 -7.40
C ILE A 40 2.00 -8.00 -8.62
N GLU A 41 2.77 -8.81 -9.32
CA GLU A 41 3.63 -8.37 -10.44
C GLU A 41 2.90 -8.38 -11.80
N GLU A 42 1.98 -9.31 -12.01
CA GLU A 42 1.34 -9.50 -13.32
C GLU A 42 -0.09 -8.95 -13.36
N ASN A 43 -0.81 -9.01 -12.23
CA ASN A 43 -2.25 -8.73 -12.18
C ASN A 43 -2.60 -7.49 -11.33
N SER A 44 -1.63 -6.62 -11.03
CA SER A 44 -1.92 -5.40 -10.27
C SER A 44 -2.82 -4.44 -11.08
N PRO A 45 -3.77 -3.73 -10.45
CA PRO A 45 -4.58 -2.72 -11.14
C PRO A 45 -3.73 -1.63 -11.81
N SER A 46 -2.57 -1.32 -11.23
CA SER A 46 -1.62 -0.36 -11.80
C SER A 46 -0.96 -0.89 -13.08
N LYS A 47 -0.66 -2.20 -13.13
CA LYS A 47 -0.10 -2.87 -14.31
C LYS A 47 -1.06 -2.87 -15.48
N ILE A 48 -2.35 -3.16 -15.21
CA ILE A 48 -3.43 -3.12 -16.20
C ILE A 48 -3.56 -1.71 -16.82
N ASP A 49 -3.39 -0.67 -16.00
CA ASP A 49 -3.39 0.74 -16.45
C ASP A 49 -2.05 1.20 -17.04
N GLY A 50 -1.11 0.28 -17.33
CA GLY A 50 0.14 0.57 -18.03
C GLY A 50 1.30 1.08 -17.17
N ILE A 51 1.22 0.95 -15.84
CA ILE A 51 2.34 1.28 -14.95
C ILE A 51 3.30 0.09 -14.89
N ASP A 52 4.57 0.33 -15.26
CA ASP A 52 5.62 -0.67 -15.12
C ASP A 52 5.93 -1.01 -13.66
N LEU A 53 6.39 -2.22 -13.40
CA LEU A 53 6.71 -2.71 -12.06
C LEU A 53 7.76 -1.88 -11.35
N LYS A 54 8.79 -1.41 -12.07
CA LYS A 54 9.80 -0.54 -11.48
C LYS A 54 9.21 0.79 -11.01
N LYS A 55 8.30 1.34 -11.83
CA LYS A 55 7.59 2.59 -11.51
C LYS A 55 6.63 2.37 -10.34
N GLU A 56 5.88 1.28 -10.34
CA GLU A 56 4.98 0.93 -9.24
C GLU A 56 5.74 0.75 -7.92
N ALA A 57 6.85 0.01 -7.92
CA ALA A 57 7.70 -0.15 -6.74
C ALA A 57 8.25 1.18 -6.22
N TYR A 58 8.64 2.09 -7.13
CA TYR A 58 9.05 3.44 -6.77
C TYR A 58 7.90 4.23 -6.12
N LEU A 59 6.70 4.17 -6.69
CA LEU A 59 5.51 4.85 -6.15
C LEU A 59 5.18 4.32 -4.75
N ARG A 60 5.25 3.00 -4.57
CA ARG A 60 5.08 2.33 -3.25
C ARG A 60 6.05 2.85 -2.22
N LYS A 61 7.36 2.84 -2.55
CA LYS A 61 8.39 3.41 -1.68
C LYS A 61 8.13 4.89 -1.38
N SER A 62 7.72 5.65 -2.39
CA SER A 62 7.56 7.10 -2.30
C SER A 62 6.43 7.52 -1.35
N TYR A 63 5.29 6.81 -1.33
CA TYR A 63 4.24 7.12 -0.36
C TYR A 63 4.61 6.63 1.05
N CYS A 64 5.35 5.53 1.21
CA CYS A 64 5.81 5.10 2.54
C CYS A 64 6.73 6.13 3.18
N THR A 65 7.70 6.66 2.41
CA THR A 65 8.56 7.75 2.89
C THR A 65 7.79 9.01 3.20
N PHE A 66 6.74 9.32 2.43
CA PHE A 66 5.87 10.46 2.70
C PHE A 66 5.07 10.27 4.01
N LEU A 67 4.47 9.11 4.22
CA LEU A 67 3.73 8.77 5.45
C LEU A 67 4.63 8.82 6.68
N GLN A 68 5.88 8.35 6.57
CA GLN A 68 6.85 8.43 7.67
C GLN A 68 7.16 9.89 8.03
N ASP A 69 7.47 10.75 7.06
CA ASP A 69 7.73 12.18 7.32
C ASP A 69 6.49 12.88 7.89
N LEU A 70 5.31 12.62 7.31
CA LEU A 70 4.03 13.17 7.78
C LEU A 70 3.74 12.76 9.22
N GLY A 71 3.87 11.47 9.54
CA GLY A 71 3.60 10.96 10.87
C GLY A 71 4.57 11.49 11.93
N MET A 72 5.85 11.60 11.60
CA MET A 72 6.85 12.20 12.49
C MET A 72 6.56 13.67 12.77
N ARG A 73 6.17 14.46 11.74
CA ARG A 73 5.81 15.89 11.93
C ARG A 73 4.52 16.08 12.71
N LEU A 74 3.53 15.20 12.49
CA LEU A 74 2.30 15.15 13.28
C LEU A 74 2.50 14.57 14.69
N LYS A 75 3.71 14.09 15.01
CA LYS A 75 4.07 13.48 16.30
C LYS A 75 3.10 12.36 16.68
N VAL A 76 2.69 11.53 15.72
CA VAL A 76 1.89 10.33 16.01
C VAL A 76 2.80 9.13 16.29
N PRO A 77 2.37 8.14 17.08
CA PRO A 77 3.16 6.94 17.33
C PRO A 77 3.49 6.17 16.05
N GLN A 78 4.60 5.42 16.07
CA GLN A 78 5.03 4.62 14.92
C GLN A 78 3.98 3.57 14.52
N VAL A 79 3.18 3.08 15.47
CA VAL A 79 2.07 2.16 15.20
C VAL A 79 1.05 2.80 14.25
N THR A 80 0.66 4.04 14.50
CA THR A 80 -0.22 4.84 13.62
C THR A 80 0.35 5.02 12.21
N ILE A 81 1.66 5.25 12.12
CA ILE A 81 2.34 5.38 10.81
C ILE A 81 2.31 4.04 10.06
N ALA A 82 2.59 2.93 10.77
CA ALA A 82 2.54 1.59 10.19
C ALA A 82 1.13 1.25 9.69
N THR A 83 0.09 1.54 10.48
CA THR A 83 -1.31 1.34 10.10
C THR A 83 -1.67 2.15 8.85
N ALA A 84 -1.24 3.42 8.76
CA ALA A 84 -1.44 4.24 7.57
C ALA A 84 -0.74 3.66 6.32
N ILE A 85 0.48 3.13 6.48
CA ILE A 85 1.23 2.46 5.41
C ILE A 85 0.48 1.22 4.90
N ILE A 86 -0.03 0.39 5.82
CA ILE A 86 -0.82 -0.79 5.46
C ILE A 86 -2.11 -0.40 4.73
N PHE A 87 -2.80 0.67 5.15
CA PHE A 87 -3.96 1.19 4.43
C PHE A 87 -3.62 1.60 3.00
N CYS A 88 -2.51 2.31 2.79
CA CYS A 88 -2.05 2.65 1.44
C CYS A 88 -1.70 1.42 0.60
N HIS A 89 -0.99 0.45 1.16
CA HIS A 89 -0.67 -0.79 0.45
C HIS A 89 -1.94 -1.53 0.03
N ARG A 90 -2.88 -1.72 0.95
CA ARG A 90 -4.16 -2.36 0.66
C ARG A 90 -4.97 -1.60 -0.39
N PHE A 91 -5.01 -0.28 -0.29
CA PHE A 91 -5.69 0.55 -1.27
C PHE A 91 -5.11 0.34 -2.68
N PHE A 92 -3.79 0.42 -2.85
CA PHE A 92 -3.13 0.27 -4.15
C PHE A 92 -3.00 -1.16 -4.66
N LEU A 93 -3.36 -2.16 -3.86
CA LEU A 93 -3.58 -3.54 -4.35
C LEU A 93 -4.91 -3.67 -5.09
N CYS A 94 -5.92 -2.88 -4.70
CA CYS A 94 -7.24 -2.88 -5.34
C CYS A 94 -7.44 -1.72 -6.34
N GLN A 95 -6.65 -0.66 -6.22
CA GLN A 95 -6.77 0.57 -7.01
C GLN A 95 -5.46 0.90 -7.73
N SER A 96 -5.57 1.53 -8.89
CA SER A 96 -4.43 1.90 -9.70
C SER A 96 -3.80 3.22 -9.27
N HIS A 97 -2.47 3.29 -9.32
CA HIS A 97 -1.73 4.55 -9.17
C HIS A 97 -1.92 5.52 -10.35
N ALA A 98 -2.42 5.06 -11.50
CA ALA A 98 -2.69 5.94 -12.65
C ALA A 98 -3.92 6.82 -12.42
N LYS A 99 -4.88 6.30 -11.64
CA LYS A 99 -6.19 6.93 -11.39
C LYS A 99 -6.25 7.72 -10.09
N ASN A 100 -5.30 7.48 -9.17
CA ASN A 100 -5.35 8.03 -7.82
C ASN A 100 -4.02 8.70 -7.45
N ASP A 101 -4.07 9.94 -6.97
CA ASP A 101 -2.87 10.62 -6.47
C ASP A 101 -2.43 10.02 -5.13
N ARG A 102 -1.23 9.43 -5.13
CA ARG A 102 -0.63 8.78 -3.96
C ARG A 102 -0.49 9.66 -2.73
N ARG A 103 -0.28 10.98 -2.90
CA ARG A 103 -0.08 11.91 -1.75
C ARG A 103 -1.42 12.20 -1.08
N THR A 104 -2.46 12.39 -1.88
CA THR A 104 -3.84 12.54 -1.41
C THR A 104 -4.29 11.29 -0.66
N ILE A 105 -4.13 10.11 -1.26
CA ILE A 105 -4.47 8.83 -0.61
C ILE A 105 -3.68 8.64 0.69
N ALA A 106 -2.37 8.89 0.69
CA ALA A 106 -1.56 8.80 1.89
C ALA A 106 -2.00 9.75 3.01
N THR A 107 -2.40 10.97 2.67
CA THR A 107 -2.92 11.94 3.65
C THR A 107 -4.21 11.43 4.29
N VAL A 108 -5.12 10.88 3.48
CA VAL A 108 -6.37 10.26 3.97
C VAL A 108 -6.07 9.04 4.85
N CYS A 109 -5.16 8.16 4.43
CA CYS A 109 -4.77 6.98 5.21
C CYS A 109 -4.16 7.37 6.56
N MET A 110 -3.35 8.42 6.63
CA MET A 110 -2.81 8.92 7.90
C MET A 110 -3.91 9.43 8.83
N PHE A 111 -4.87 10.18 8.30
CA PHE A 111 -6.01 10.67 9.07
C PHE A 111 -6.87 9.53 9.61
N LEU A 112 -7.14 8.50 8.79
CA LEU A 112 -7.90 7.32 9.19
C LEU A 112 -7.14 6.49 10.23
N ALA A 113 -5.84 6.25 10.03
CA ALA A 113 -5.02 5.49 10.97
C ALA A 113 -4.97 6.16 12.35
N GLY A 114 -4.91 7.49 12.41
CA GLY A 114 -4.99 8.22 13.69
C GLY A 114 -6.28 7.93 14.45
N LYS A 115 -7.41 7.75 13.76
CA LYS A 115 -8.67 7.35 14.40
C LYS A 115 -8.63 5.89 14.86
N VAL A 116 -8.13 4.99 14.02
CA VAL A 116 -8.09 3.55 14.30
C VAL A 116 -7.17 3.21 15.48
N GLU A 117 -6.05 3.92 15.59
CA GLU A 117 -5.06 3.73 16.66
C GLU A 117 -5.31 4.64 17.87
N GLU A 118 -6.51 5.23 17.99
CA GLU A 118 -6.89 6.11 19.11
C GLU A 118 -5.88 7.27 19.36
N THR A 119 -5.28 7.76 18.28
CA THR A 119 -4.31 8.87 18.23
C THR A 119 -4.73 9.95 17.23
N PRO A 120 -5.99 10.44 17.32
CA PRO A 120 -6.54 11.33 16.29
C PRO A 120 -5.80 12.66 16.24
N ARG A 121 -5.63 13.18 15.02
CA ARG A 121 -5.15 14.53 14.76
C ARG A 121 -6.24 15.34 14.06
N PRO A 122 -6.38 16.65 14.34
CA PRO A 122 -7.33 17.50 13.63
C PRO A 122 -7.08 17.44 12.12
N LEU A 123 -8.16 17.35 11.33
CA LEU A 123 -8.06 17.25 9.88
C LEU A 123 -7.27 18.43 9.28
N LYS A 124 -7.47 19.63 9.83
CA LYS A 124 -6.75 20.85 9.44
C LYS A 124 -5.23 20.67 9.55
N ASP A 125 -4.76 20.09 10.64
CA ASP A 125 -3.33 19.89 10.89
C ASP A 125 -2.75 18.84 9.94
N VAL A 126 -3.48 17.75 9.70
CA VAL A 126 -3.06 16.69 8.76
C VAL A 126 -2.90 17.25 7.34
N ILE A 127 -3.86 18.09 6.89
CA ILE A 127 -3.80 18.74 5.57
C ILE A 127 -2.65 19.74 5.51
N LEU A 128 -2.50 20.61 6.51
CA LEU A 128 -1.47 21.64 6.54
C LEU A 128 -0.06 21.03 6.45
N VAL A 129 0.22 20.06 7.33
CA VAL A 129 1.54 19.40 7.38
C VAL A 129 1.80 18.58 6.11
N SER A 130 0.77 17.93 5.56
CA SER A 130 0.87 17.24 4.26
C SER A 130 1.29 18.20 3.15
N TYR A 131 0.61 19.35 3.06
CA TYR A 131 0.90 20.39 2.05
C TYR A 131 2.33 20.93 2.17
N GLU A 132 2.79 21.22 3.39
CA GLU A 132 4.17 21.66 3.65
C GLU A 132 5.23 20.66 3.16
N ILE A 133 5.00 19.36 3.40
CA ILE A 133 5.92 18.29 2.95
C ILE A 133 5.95 18.23 1.43
N ILE A 134 4.78 18.33 0.78
CA ILE A 134 4.66 18.25 -0.68
C ILE A 134 5.38 19.44 -1.32
N ASN A 135 5.14 20.66 -0.85
CA ASN A 135 5.73 21.86 -1.42
C ASN A 135 7.23 21.97 -1.16
N LYS A 136 7.71 21.60 0.03
CA LYS A 136 9.15 21.59 0.33
C LYS A 136 9.90 20.65 -0.62
N LYS A 137 9.32 19.48 -0.93
CA LYS A 137 9.91 18.53 -1.88
C LYS A 137 9.92 19.05 -3.32
N ILE A 138 8.87 19.76 -3.74
CA ILE A 138 8.82 20.39 -5.07
C ILE A 138 9.94 21.41 -5.22
N LEU A 139 10.13 22.28 -4.22
CA LEU A 139 11.20 23.27 -4.24
C LEU A 139 12.60 22.63 -4.25
N GLN A 140 12.82 21.58 -3.46
CA GLN A 140 14.09 20.85 -3.47
C GLN A 140 14.38 20.21 -4.83
N GLN A 141 13.41 19.56 -5.46
CA GLN A 141 13.55 19.00 -6.80
C GLN A 141 13.82 20.06 -7.86
N PHE A 142 13.21 21.25 -7.74
CA PHE A 142 13.46 22.36 -8.63
C PHE A 142 14.90 22.87 -8.51
N ILE A 143 15.39 23.08 -7.27
CA ILE A 143 16.76 23.51 -7.01
C ILE A 143 17.78 22.48 -7.52
N GLU A 144 17.53 21.19 -7.31
CA GLU A 144 18.41 20.11 -7.81
C GLU A 144 18.40 19.99 -9.33
N SER A 145 17.26 20.25 -9.97
CA SER A 145 17.15 20.28 -11.44
C SER A 145 17.84 21.51 -12.05
N SER A 146 17.88 22.63 -11.33
CA SER A 146 18.56 23.85 -11.76
C SER A 146 20.09 23.82 -11.59
N LYS A 147 20.63 22.82 -10.88
CA LYS A 147 22.08 22.62 -10.67
C LYS A 147 22.71 21.62 -11.65
N ARG A 148 21.92 21.03 -12.54
CA ARG A 148 22.37 20.15 -13.64
C ARG A 148 22.37 20.93 -14.94
#